data_AF-A0A2V6GI94-F1
#
_entry.id   AF-A0A2V6GI94-F1
#
_cell.length_a   1.000
_cell.length_b   1.000
_cell.length_c   1.000
_cell.angle_alpha   90.00
_cell.angle_beta   90.00
_cell.angle_gamma   90.00
#
_symmetry.space_group_name_H-M   'P 1'
#
loop_
_entity.id
_entity.type
_entity.pdbx_description
1 polymer ?
#
loop_
_entity_poly.entity_id
_entity_poly.type
_entity_poly.pdbx_seq_one_letter_code
_entity_poly.pdbx_strand_id
1 'polypeptide(L)'
;MCLLMLIGIQTFAEGVPDDCTQLMLGIAPTWNSMRGELRLFERPRGGDWNVVAGAFSVLFGKNGLAWGTGIAGQNEPGLHKKERDGRAPAGIF
;
A
#
# COMPACT_ATOMS: atom_id res chain seq x y z
N MET A 1 -7.93 34.77 14.88
CA MET A 1 -8.06 33.38 15.33
C MET A 1 -8.48 32.54 14.12
N CYS A 2 -7.52 32.03 13.34
CA CYS A 2 -7.82 31.23 12.15
C CYS A 2 -7.94 29.77 12.58
N LEU A 3 -9.15 29.23 12.53
CA LEU A 3 -9.45 27.85 12.90
C LEU A 3 -9.05 26.95 11.73
N LEU A 4 -7.87 26.33 11.80
CA LEU A 4 -7.47 25.26 10.90
C LEU A 4 -8.37 24.05 11.17
N MET A 5 -9.33 23.79 10.27
CA MET A 5 -10.03 22.49 10.23
C MET A 5 -9.01 21.41 9.85
N LEU A 6 -8.70 20.53 10.79
CA LEU A 6 -8.05 19.26 10.52
C LEU A 6 -9.04 18.38 9.74
N ILE A 7 -8.93 18.39 8.41
CA ILE A 7 -9.59 17.40 7.57
C ILE A 7 -8.88 16.07 7.85
N GLY A 8 -9.50 15.21 8.66
CA GLY A 8 -9.06 13.84 8.82
C GLY A 8 -9.19 13.13 7.47
N ILE A 9 -8.07 12.71 6.88
CA ILE A 9 -8.08 11.90 5.68
C ILE A 9 -8.59 10.51 6.11
N GLN A 10 -9.86 10.26 5.89
CA GLN A 10 -10.43 8.92 5.97
C GLN A 10 -9.92 8.16 4.73
N THR A 11 -8.84 7.41 4.90
CA THR A 11 -8.39 6.47 3.85
C THR A 11 -9.25 5.22 3.99
N PHE A 12 -10.25 5.07 3.11
CA PHE A 12 -10.89 3.79 2.95
C PHE A 12 -9.92 2.87 2.22
N ALA A 13 -9.80 1.62 2.68
CA ALA A 13 -9.08 0.58 1.95
C ALA A 13 -9.90 0.15 0.73
N GLU A 14 -10.18 1.10 -0.17
CA GLU A 14 -10.92 0.87 -1.40
C GLU A 14 -10.21 -0.25 -2.19
N GLY A 15 -10.92 -1.36 -2.37
CA GLY A 15 -10.42 -2.54 -3.08
C GLY A 15 -9.95 -3.71 -2.21
N VAL A 16 -9.94 -3.61 -0.87
CA VAL A 16 -9.72 -4.79 0.01
C VAL A 16 -11.07 -5.49 0.26
N PRO A 17 -11.21 -6.80 -0.04
CA PRO A 17 -12.45 -7.53 0.20
C PRO A 17 -12.93 -7.47 1.67
N ASP A 18 -14.24 -7.41 1.89
CA ASP A 18 -14.82 -7.30 3.24
C ASP A 18 -14.56 -8.53 4.12
N ASP A 19 -14.39 -9.70 3.51
CA ASP A 19 -14.05 -10.95 4.17
C ASP A 19 -12.54 -11.11 4.44
N CYS A 20 -11.70 -10.20 3.93
CA CYS A 20 -10.28 -10.14 4.25
C CYS A 20 -10.08 -9.66 5.69
N THR A 21 -9.40 -10.46 6.51
CA THR A 21 -9.15 -10.18 7.93
C THR A 21 -7.69 -9.92 8.26
N GLN A 22 -6.77 -10.03 7.29
CA GLN A 22 -5.33 -9.83 7.48
C GLN A 22 -4.74 -9.03 6.31
N LEU A 23 -3.82 -8.11 6.57
CA LEU A 23 -3.14 -7.32 5.53
C LEU A 23 -1.64 -7.22 5.77
N MET A 24 -0.90 -7.17 4.66
CA MET A 24 0.50 -6.76 4.63
C MET A 24 0.60 -5.44 3.86
N LEU A 25 0.90 -4.35 4.56
CA LEU A 25 1.01 -3.02 3.96
C LEU A 25 2.47 -2.64 3.76
N GLY A 26 2.91 -2.59 2.50
CA GLY A 26 4.22 -2.11 2.10
C GLY A 26 4.17 -0.65 1.65
N ILE A 27 5.04 0.21 2.20
CA ILE A 27 5.14 1.63 1.85
C ILE A 27 6.57 1.95 1.42
N ALA A 28 6.73 2.48 0.21
CA ALA A 28 7.98 3.06 -0.26
C ALA A 28 7.95 4.59 -0.04
N PRO A 29 9.07 5.24 0.37
CA PRO A 29 9.14 6.70 0.48
C PRO A 29 8.89 7.42 -0.85
N THR A 30 9.30 6.79 -1.96
CA THR A 30 9.10 7.29 -3.33
C THR A 30 8.89 6.12 -4.29
N TRP A 31 8.35 6.41 -5.48
CA TRP A 31 8.22 5.43 -6.56
C TRP A 31 9.53 4.78 -7.02
N ASN A 32 10.68 5.40 -6.75
CA ASN A 32 11.99 4.87 -7.15
C ASN A 32 12.78 4.27 -5.97
N SER A 33 12.20 4.24 -4.77
CA SER A 33 12.87 3.73 -3.59
C SER A 33 12.89 2.20 -3.59
N MET A 34 14.09 1.62 -3.61
CA MET A 34 14.29 0.18 -3.40
C MET A 34 14.05 -0.23 -1.94
N ARG A 35 14.09 0.70 -0.99
CA ARG A 35 13.86 0.42 0.44
C ARG A 35 12.54 1.02 0.88
N GLY A 36 11.85 0.33 1.79
CA GLY A 36 10.67 0.86 2.45
C GLY A 36 10.35 0.08 3.71
N GLU A 37 9.09 0.21 4.12
CA GLU A 37 8.58 -0.37 5.36
C GLU A 37 7.40 -1.30 5.09
N LEU A 38 7.30 -2.36 5.88
CA LEU A 38 6.16 -3.26 5.90
C LEU A 38 5.51 -3.26 7.29
N ARG A 39 4.18 -3.24 7.35
CA ARG A 39 3.40 -3.45 8.57
C ARG A 39 2.37 -4.55 8.35
N LEU A 40 2.10 -5.31 9.41
CA LEU A 40 1.09 -6.36 9.41
C LEU A 40 -0.14 -5.87 10.17
N PHE A 41 -1.32 -6.14 9.63
CA PHE A 41 -2.59 -5.77 10.23
C PHE A 41 -3.53 -6.97 10.31
N GLU A 42 -4.42 -6.93 11.30
CA GLU A 42 -5.55 -7.85 11.42
C GLU A 42 -6.82 -7.09 11.78
N ARG A 43 -7.98 -7.62 11.38
CA ARG A 43 -9.30 -7.17 11.85
C ARG A 43 -10.22 -8.35 12.12
N PRO A 44 -11.15 -8.22 13.09
CA PRO A 44 -12.33 -9.08 13.13
C PRO A 44 -13.16 -8.93 11.85
N ARG A 45 -13.99 -9.92 11.50
CA ARG A 45 -14.96 -9.77 10.40
C ARG A 45 -15.89 -8.59 10.70
N GLY A 46 -15.94 -7.62 9.78
CA GLY A 46 -16.73 -6.39 9.94
C GLY A 46 -16.20 -5.41 11.00
N GLY A 47 -14.99 -5.64 11.53
CA GLY A 47 -14.34 -4.75 12.50
C GLY A 47 -13.23 -3.90 11.88
N ASP A 48 -12.60 -3.10 12.73
CA ASP A 48 -11.52 -2.20 12.33
C ASP A 48 -10.15 -2.90 12.24
N TRP A 49 -9.28 -2.37 11.38
CA TRP A 49 -7.89 -2.82 11.23
C TRP A 49 -7.04 -2.40 12.43
N ASN A 50 -6.29 -3.36 12.97
CA ASN A 50 -5.33 -3.18 14.04
C ASN A 50 -3.94 -3.58 13.56
N VAL A 51 -2.92 -2.78 13.91
CA VAL A 51 -1.53 -3.15 13.65
C VAL A 51 -1.16 -4.32 14.57
N VAL A 52 -0.66 -5.40 13.98
CA VAL A 52 -0.17 -6.57 14.72
C VAL A 52 1.35 -6.54 14.86
N ALA A 53 2.07 -6.10 13.82
CA ALA A 53 3.52 -6.03 13.85
C ALA A 53 4.11 -5.02 12.85
N GLY A 54 5.38 -4.66 13.08
CA GLY A 54 6.15 -3.75 12.25
C GLY A 54 6.39 -2.38 12.92
N ALA A 55 7.01 -1.42 12.25
CA ALA A 55 7.48 -1.49 10.87
C ALA A 55 8.75 -2.35 10.69
N PHE A 56 8.78 -3.18 9.64
CA PHE A 56 9.96 -3.92 9.21
C PHE A 56 10.60 -3.25 8.01
N SER A 57 11.93 -3.17 7.97
CA SER A 57 12.63 -2.75 6.75
C SER A 57 12.48 -3.82 5.66
N VAL A 58 12.06 -3.41 4.46
CA VAL A 58 11.89 -4.30 3.30
C VAL A 58 12.57 -3.75 2.06
N LEU A 59 12.79 -4.64 1.09
CA LEU A 59 13.29 -4.29 -0.23
C LEU A 59 12.17 -4.44 -1.27
N PHE A 60 12.02 -3.42 -2.10
CA PHE A 60 11.27 -3.46 -3.35
C PHE A 60 12.22 -3.76 -4.52
N GLY A 61 11.72 -3.63 -5.76
CA GLY A 61 12.57 -3.74 -6.94
C GLY A 61 13.72 -2.73 -6.90
N LYS A 62 14.84 -3.06 -7.54
CA LYS A 62 16.03 -2.18 -7.62
C LYS A 62 15.73 -0.76 -8.12
N ASN A 63 14.70 -0.61 -8.95
CA ASN A 63 14.24 0.66 -9.52
C ASN A 63 12.97 1.19 -8.82
N GLY A 64 12.56 0.60 -7.70
CA GLY A 64 11.38 0.96 -6.92
C GLY A 64 10.11 0.22 -7.33
N LEU A 65 9.02 0.96 -7.43
CA LEU A 65 7.66 0.47 -7.67
C LEU A 65 7.13 0.91 -9.04
N ALA A 66 6.15 0.17 -9.55
CA ALA A 66 5.32 0.56 -10.69
C ALA A 66 3.93 -0.08 -10.53
N TRP A 67 2.88 0.54 -11.03
CA TRP A 67 1.51 0.00 -10.96
C TRP A 67 1.45 -1.41 -11.57
N GLY A 68 0.96 -2.36 -10.78
CA GLY A 68 0.82 -3.76 -11.16
C GLY A 68 -0.57 -4.09 -11.69
N THR A 69 -0.74 -5.33 -12.12
CA THR A 69 -2.01 -5.91 -12.53
C THR A 69 -2.59 -6.78 -11.41
N GLY A 70 -3.07 -6.15 -10.34
CA GLY A 70 -3.62 -6.81 -9.15
C GLY A 70 -5.15 -6.90 -9.14
N ILE A 71 -5.78 -6.70 -7.98
CA ILE A 71 -7.20 -6.39 -7.78
C ILE A 71 -7.44 -4.88 -8.00
N ALA A 72 -6.53 -4.03 -7.53
CA ALA A 72 -6.57 -2.58 -7.71
C ALA A 72 -5.20 -2.00 -8.15
N GLY A 73 -5.22 -0.89 -8.90
CA GLY A 73 -4.02 -0.16 -9.38
C GLY A 73 -3.83 -0.14 -10.91
N GLN A 74 -4.63 -0.90 -11.67
CA GLN A 74 -4.43 -1.12 -13.11
C GLN A 74 -4.81 0.11 -13.95
N ASN A 75 -5.80 0.87 -13.50
CA ASN A 75 -6.28 2.08 -14.16
C ASN A 75 -5.61 3.36 -13.64
N GLU A 76 -4.69 3.24 -12.68
CA GLU A 76 -3.98 4.38 -12.13
C GLU A 76 -3.03 4.99 -13.17
N PRO A 77 -2.93 6.32 -13.25
CA PRO A 77 -1.98 6.97 -14.14
C PRO A 77 -0.54 6.75 -13.67
N GLY A 78 0.39 6.75 -14.64
CA GLY A 78 1.82 6.71 -14.36
C GLY A 78 2.49 5.47 -14.92
N LEU A 79 3.52 4.99 -14.22
CA LEU A 79 4.37 3.90 -14.70
C LEU A 79 3.76 2.55 -14.34
N HIS A 80 3.45 1.76 -15.36
CA HIS A 80 3.02 0.37 -15.20
C HIS A 80 4.18 -0.60 -15.28
N LYS A 81 4.09 -1.63 -14.45
CA LYS A 81 5.06 -2.70 -14.31
C LYS A 81 5.22 -3.45 -15.64
N LYS A 82 6.46 -3.72 -16.02
CA LYS A 82 6.83 -4.56 -17.18
C LYS A 82 7.86 -5.59 -16.77
N GLU A 83 7.88 -6.75 -17.42
CA GLU A 83 8.92 -7.75 -17.14
C GLU A 83 10.31 -7.11 -17.29
N ARG A 84 11.23 -7.43 -16.39
CA ARG A 84 12.65 -6.98 -16.39
C ARG A 84 12.89 -5.47 -16.19
N ASP A 85 11.88 -4.67 -15.85
CA ASP A 85 12.04 -3.25 -15.50
C ASP A 85 12.73 -2.98 -14.14
N GLY A 86 12.99 -4.04 -13.37
CA GLY A 86 13.62 -3.96 -12.05
C GLY A 86 12.74 -3.32 -10.98
N ARG A 87 11.43 -3.24 -11.18
CA ARG A 87 10.47 -2.68 -10.20
C ARG A 87 9.72 -3.80 -9.47
N ALA A 88 9.08 -3.49 -8.36
CA ALA A 88 8.05 -4.34 -7.77
C ALA A 88 6.66 -3.77 -8.10
N PRO A 89 5.62 -4.62 -8.19
CA PRO A 89 4.28 -4.13 -8.50
C PRO A 89 3.68 -3.40 -7.28
N ALA A 90 3.01 -2.26 -7.53
CA ALA A 90 2.21 -1.53 -6.56
C ALA A 90 0.72 -1.77 -6.85
N GLY A 91 -0.10 -1.90 -5.81
CA GLY A 91 -1.52 -2.21 -5.91
C GLY A 91 -2.00 -3.12 -4.77
N ILE A 92 -3.20 -3.65 -4.93
CA ILE A 92 -3.77 -4.70 -4.05
C ILE A 92 -3.67 -6.03 -4.80
N PHE A 93 -3.23 -7.10 -4.14
CA PHE A 93 -2.98 -8.42 -4.71
C PHE A 93 -3.61 -9.53 -3.89
#